data_AF-A0A848V164-F1
#
_entry.id   AF-A0A848V164-F1
#
_cell.length_a   1.000
_cell.length_b   1.000
_cell.length_c   1.000
_cell.angle_alpha   90.00
_cell.angle_beta   90.00
_cell.angle_gamma   90.00
#
_symmetry.space_group_name_H-M   'P 1'
#
loop_
_entity.id
_entity.type
_entity.pdbx_description
1 polymer ?
#
loop_
_entity_poly.entity_id
_entity_poly.type
_entity_poly.pdbx_seq_one_letter_code
_entity_poly.pdbx_strand_id
1 'polypeptide(L)' 'MRDGNTAVMAGFLGMIEDGRISKLGRGLSDTTAKALAVALKADRCDIYTDVDGIHTIDLWIVSVAWRLN' A
#
# COMPACT_ATOMS: atom_id res chain seq x y z
N MET A 1 10.15 13.75 9.22
CA MET A 1 11.45 13.03 9.24
C MET A 1 12.55 14.07 9.44
N ARG A 2 13.71 13.72 10.01
CA ARG A 2 14.85 14.65 9.99
C ARG A 2 15.27 14.89 8.54
N ASP A 3 15.77 16.10 8.25
CA ASP A 3 16.04 16.51 6.87
C ASP A 3 16.98 15.54 6.16
N GLY A 4 16.54 15.08 4.97
CA GLY A 4 17.29 14.18 4.09
C GLY A 4 17.12 12.68 4.33
N ASN A 5 16.34 12.24 5.32
CA ASN A 5 16.18 10.82 5.61
C ASN A 5 15.06 10.15 4.81
N THR A 6 15.34 8.98 4.23
CA THR A 6 14.35 8.08 3.65
C THR A 6 14.18 6.86 4.55
N ALA A 7 12.99 6.69 5.14
CA ALA A 7 12.70 5.50 5.94
C ALA A 7 12.13 4.38 5.06
N VAL A 8 12.63 3.17 5.25
CA VAL A 8 12.09 1.95 4.63
C VAL A 8 11.41 1.14 5.73
N MET A 9 10.15 0.80 5.52
CA MET A 9 9.33 0.09 6.50
C MET A 9 8.81 -1.20 5.89
N ALA A 10 8.75 -2.26 6.69
CA ALA A 10 8.08 -3.49 6.27
C ALA A 10 6.57 -3.22 6.11
N GLY A 11 6.04 -3.55 4.93
CA GLY A 11 4.60 -3.63 4.75
C GLY A 11 4.02 -4.80 5.55
N PHE A 12 2.72 -4.77 5.75
CA PHE A 12 1.92 -5.90 6.23
C PHE A 12 2.12 -6.34 7.70
N LEU A 13 3.15 -5.84 8.37
CA LEU A 13 3.48 -6.17 9.75
C LEU A 13 3.02 -5.07 10.72
N GLY A 14 2.70 -5.47 11.94
CA GLY A 14 2.36 -4.58 13.04
C GLY A 14 2.70 -5.20 14.39
N MET A 15 2.47 -4.45 15.46
CA MET A 15 2.66 -4.90 16.84
C MET A 15 1.32 -4.85 17.56
N ILE A 16 0.98 -5.91 18.29
CA ILE A 16 -0.19 -5.95 19.17
C ILE A 16 0.20 -5.47 20.59
N GLU A 17 -0.79 -5.21 21.44
CA GLU A 17 -0.59 -4.55 22.74
C GLU A 17 0.42 -5.25 23.66
N ASP A 18 0.57 -6.58 23.55
CA ASP A 18 1.55 -7.35 24.33
C ASP A 18 2.98 -7.36 23.74
N GLY A 19 3.23 -6.56 22.70
CA GLY A 19 4.54 -6.40 22.07
C GLY A 19 4.87 -7.46 21.02
N ARG A 20 4.00 -8.44 20.77
CA ARG A 20 4.24 -9.44 19.72
C ARG A 20 4.02 -8.83 18.33
N ILE A 21 4.83 -9.29 17.38
CA ILE A 21 4.65 -8.96 15.96
C ILE A 21 3.47 -9.77 15.41
N SER A 22 2.57 -9.10 14.70
CA SER A 22 1.43 -9.69 14.01
C SER A 22 1.40 -9.29 12.54
N LYS A 23 0.62 -10.05 11.78
CA LYS A 23 0.39 -9.89 10.34
C LYS A 23 -1.06 -9.46 10.13
N LEU A 24 -1.33 -8.52 9.23
CA LEU A 24 -2.70 -8.02 8.99
C LEU A 24 -3.65 -8.99 8.23
N GLY A 25 -3.17 -10.09 7.61
CA GLY A 25 -3.85 -10.82 6.50
C GLY A 25 -3.32 -10.61 5.03
N ARG A 26 -3.55 -11.55 4.11
CA ARG A 26 -2.92 -11.55 2.76
C ARG A 26 -3.10 -10.23 1.98
N GLY A 27 -2.03 -9.71 1.38
CA GLY A 27 -2.09 -8.60 0.42
C GLY A 27 -2.25 -7.19 1.02
N LEU A 28 -1.99 -7.01 2.31
CA LEU A 28 -2.28 -5.75 3.02
C LEU A 28 -1.07 -4.80 3.16
N SER A 29 -0.08 -4.88 2.26
CA SER A 29 0.98 -3.86 2.16
C SER A 29 0.41 -2.47 1.88
N ASP A 30 -0.58 -2.39 0.98
CA ASP A 30 -1.23 -1.14 0.59
C ASP A 30 -1.97 -0.50 1.76
N THR A 31 -2.55 -1.34 2.63
CA THR A 31 -3.19 -0.89 3.87
C THR A 31 -2.18 -0.28 4.82
N THR A 32 -1.00 -0.90 4.98
CA THR A 32 0.09 -0.32 5.77
C THR A 32 0.54 1.04 5.21
N ALA A 33 0.72 1.15 3.88
CA ALA A 33 1.10 2.40 3.23
C ALA A 33 0.06 3.51 3.46
N LYS A 34 -1.23 3.20 3.29
CA LYS A 34 -2.34 4.14 3.55
C LYS A 34 -2.41 4.55 5.02
N ALA A 35 -2.28 3.60 5.96
CA ALA A 35 -2.28 3.90 7.38
C ALA A 35 -1.14 4.86 7.77
N LEU A 36 0.07 4.62 7.24
CA LEU A 36 1.21 5.51 7.42
C LEU A 36 0.98 6.89 6.81
N ALA A 37 0.44 6.97 5.60
CA ALA A 37 0.14 8.25 4.94
C ALA A 37 -0.84 9.10 5.78
N VAL A 38 -1.91 8.48 6.31
CA VAL A 38 -2.86 9.17 7.21
C VAL A 38 -2.17 9.62 8.50
N ALA A 39 -1.43 8.73 9.15
CA ALA A 39 -0.75 9.02 10.42
C ALA A 39 0.31 10.13 10.28
N LEU A 40 1.03 10.16 9.16
CA LEU A 40 2.04 11.16 8.85
C LEU A 40 1.47 12.43 8.21
N LYS A 41 0.15 12.47 7.96
CA LYS A 41 -0.53 13.56 7.22
C LYS A 41 0.14 13.85 5.88
N ALA A 42 0.48 12.80 5.15
CA ALA A 42 1.08 12.91 3.83
C ALA A 42 0.06 13.47 2.82
N ASP A 43 0.52 14.30 1.89
CA ASP A 43 -0.32 14.85 0.82
C ASP A 43 -0.81 13.77 -0.16
N ARG A 44 -0.03 12.69 -0.32
CA ARG A 44 -0.30 11.60 -1.26
C ARG A 44 0.25 10.26 -0.75
N CYS A 45 -0.41 9.17 -1.14
CA CYS A 45 0.08 7.81 -0.97
C CYS A 45 0.12 7.14 -2.35
N ASP A 46 1.32 6.87 -2.85
CA ASP A 46 1.53 6.24 -4.15
C ASP A 46 1.63 4.73 -3.99
N ILE A 47 0.76 3.99 -4.70
CA ILE A 47 0.80 2.54 -4.78
C ILE A 47 1.45 2.16 -6.11
N TYR A 48 2.58 1.48 -6.04
CA TYR A 48 3.29 0.98 -7.20
C TYR A 48 2.88 -0.48 -7.44
N THR A 49 2.39 -0.75 -8.63
CA THR A 49 1.94 -2.07 -9.06
C THR A 49 2.45 -2.34 -10.48
N ASP A 50 2.34 -3.58 -10.93
CA ASP A 50 2.74 -4.06 -12.25
C ASP A 50 1.77 -3.72 -13.39
N VAL A 51 0.63 -3.10 -13.07
CA VAL A 51 -0.38 -2.64 -14.03
C VAL A 51 -0.51 -1.12 -14.02
N ASP A 52 -0.87 -0.53 -15.15
CA ASP A 52 -1.04 0.93 -15.30
C ASP A 52 -2.38 1.41 -14.70
N GLY A 53 -2.47 1.41 -13.37
CA GLY A 53 -3.62 1.91 -12.63
C GLY A 53 -4.81 0.95 -12.59
N ILE A 54 -5.99 1.51 -12.27
CA ILE A 54 -7.22 0.73 -12.10
C ILE A 54 -7.89 0.53 -13.46
N HIS A 55 -8.33 -0.68 -13.74
CA HIS A 55 -9.00 -1.05 -14.99
C HIS A 55 -10.45 -1.46 -14.74
N THR A 56 -11.29 -1.43 -15.79
CA THR A 56 -12.72 -1.74 -15.71
C THR A 56 -13.02 -3.17 -15.27
N ILE A 57 -12.08 -4.08 -15.51
CA ILE A 57 -12.15 -5.51 -15.16
C ILE A 57 -10.72 -6.06 -15.05
N ASP A 58 -10.60 -7.25 -14.47
CA ASP A 58 -9.33 -7.98 -14.37
C ASP A 58 -8.71 -8.25 -15.76
N LEU A 59 -7.50 -7.71 -15.95
CA LEU A 59 -6.72 -7.82 -17.19
C LEU A 59 -6.30 -9.25 -17.51
N TRP A 60 -6.17 -10.11 -16.50
CA TRP A 60 -5.79 -11.51 -16.69
C TRP A 60 -6.95 -12.37 -17.16
N ILE A 61 -8.18 -11.87 -17.03
CA ILE A 61 -9.40 -12.53 -17.51
C ILE A 61 -9.85 -11.91 -18.84
N VAL A 62 -9.76 -10.59 -18.98
CA VAL A 62 -10.21 -9.84 -20.16
C VAL A 62 -9.12 -8.90 -20.65
N SER A 63 -8.53 -9.23 -21.80
CA SER A 63 -7.43 -8.46 -22.40
C SER A 63 -7.84 -7.10 -22.97
N VAL A 64 -9.14 -6.86 -23.18
CA VAL A 64 -9.68 -5.61 -23.72
C VAL A 64 -10.24 -4.66 -22.65
N ALA A 65 -9.78 -4.81 -21.39
CA ALA A 65 -10.18 -3.91 -20.31
C ALA A 65 -9.63 -2.49 -20.53
N TRP A 66 -10.41 -1.49 -20.12
CA TRP A 66 -10.04 -0.08 -20.25
C TRP A 66 -9.54 0.45 -18.91
N ARG A 67 -8.56 1.35 -18.93
CA ARG A 67 -8.12 2.07 -17.72
C ARG A 67 -9.20 3.07 -17.28
N LEU A 68 -9.44 3.16 -15.97
CA LEU A 68 -10.26 4.21 -15.38
C LEU A 68 -9.43 5.48 -15.21
N ASN A 69 -10.00 6.61 -15.64
CA ASN A 69 -9.47 7.95 -15.42
C ASN A 69 -10.08 8.58 -14.16
#